data_AF-A0A931QCU2-F1
#
_entry.id   AF-A0A931QCU2-F1
#
_cell.length_a   1.000
_cell.length_b   1.000
_cell.length_c   1.000
_cell.angle_alpha   90.00
_cell.angle_beta   90.00
_cell.angle_gamma   90.00
#
_symmetry.space_group_name_H-M   'P 1'
#
loop_
_entity.id
_entity.type
_entity.pdbx_description
1 polymer ?
#
loop_
_entity_poly.entity_id
_entity_poly.type
_entity_poly.pdbx_seq_one_letter_code
_entity_poly.pdbx_strand_id
1 'polypeptide(L)' 'MAIRFDCRHYSTRSTGQGDQVQRCRLDAADQTPFSCPEGCLFFEERSITDAGWQRFGDQPEQK' A
#
# COMPACT_ATOMS: atom_id res chain seq x y z
N MET A 1 -6.71 -7.10 14.84
CA MET A 1 -6.71 -5.92 13.94
C MET A 1 -5.66 -6.14 12.87
N ALA A 2 -6.01 -5.89 11.61
CA ALA A 2 -5.14 -6.17 10.46
C ALA A 2 -4.73 -4.85 9.80
N ILE A 3 -3.56 -4.82 9.18
CA ILE A 3 -3.07 -3.67 8.45
C ILE A 3 -3.92 -3.43 7.20
N ARG A 4 -4.31 -2.18 6.95
CA ARG A 4 -5.02 -1.79 5.72
C ARG A 4 -4.00 -1.52 4.62
N PHE A 5 -3.69 -2.52 3.80
CA PHE A 5 -2.80 -2.41 2.63
C PHE A 5 -3.27 -1.37 1.60
N ASP A 6 -4.57 -1.10 1.66
CA ASP A 6 -5.29 -0.12 0.87
C ASP A 6 -5.17 1.31 1.45
N CYS A 7 -4.49 1.54 2.58
CA CYS A 7 -4.25 2.89 3.06
C CYS A 7 -3.09 3.56 2.28
N ARG A 8 -3.24 4.83 1.86
CA ARG A 8 -2.17 5.61 1.23
C ARG A 8 -0.95 5.79 2.15
N HIS A 9 -1.15 5.79 3.46
CA HIS A 9 -0.08 5.95 4.45
C HIS A 9 0.64 4.64 4.81
N TYR A 10 0.19 3.52 4.27
CA TYR A 10 0.85 2.22 4.42
C TYR A 10 2.22 2.20 3.73
N SER A 11 3.25 1.73 4.43
CA SER A 11 4.60 1.55 3.88
C SER A 11 5.14 0.17 4.23
N THR A 12 5.63 -0.52 3.21
CA THR A 12 6.34 -1.79 3.34
C THR A 12 7.79 -1.59 2.94
N ARG A 13 8.73 -2.01 3.79
CA ARG A 13 10.14 -2.09 3.45
C ARG A 13 10.66 -3.50 3.68
N SER A 14 11.24 -4.07 2.64
CA SER A 14 12.04 -5.29 2.78
C SER A 14 13.41 -4.93 3.34
N THR A 15 13.83 -5.61 4.39
CA THR A 15 15.21 -5.55 4.88
C THR A 15 16.02 -6.64 4.18
N GLY A 16 17.32 -6.43 3.99
CA GLY A 16 18.19 -7.32 3.21
C GLY A 16 18.32 -8.76 3.74
N GLN A 17 17.78 -9.06 4.93
CA GLN A 17 17.76 -10.39 5.54
C GLN A 17 16.48 -11.19 5.24
N GLY A 18 15.54 -10.62 4.47
CA GLY A 18 14.27 -11.28 4.14
C GLY A 18 13.11 -10.86 5.04
N ASP A 19 13.36 -10.10 6.10
CA ASP A 19 12.27 -9.51 6.90
C ASP A 19 11.57 -8.40 6.14
N GLN A 20 10.25 -8.41 6.19
CA GLN A 20 9.41 -7.35 5.67
C GLN A 20 8.86 -6.53 6.83
N VAL A 21 9.29 -5.27 6.91
CA VAL A 21 8.80 -4.31 7.88
C VAL A 21 7.62 -3.56 7.27
N GLN A 22 6.46 -3.69 7.90
CA GLN A 22 5.26 -2.95 7.54
C GLN A 22 5.07 -1.82 8.56
N ARG A 23 4.68 -0.62 8.16
CA ARG A 23 4.39 0.48 9.09
C ARG A 23 3.47 1.54 8.50
N CYS A 24 2.79 2.28 9.37
CA CYS A 24 2.10 3.51 8.99
C CYS A 24 3.07 4.69 9.00
N ARG A 25 3.08 5.52 7.95
CA ARG A 25 3.94 6.72 7.87
C ARG A 25 3.55 7.86 8.81
N LEU A 26 2.34 7.83 9.35
CA LEU A 26 1.82 8.86 10.25
C LEU A 26 2.03 8.51 11.73
N ASP A 27 2.66 7.37 12.02
CA ASP A 27 2.80 6.81 13.38
C ASP A 27 1.46 6.71 14.14
N ALA A 28 0.34 6.75 13.40
CA ALA A 28 -1.03 6.60 13.93
C ALA A 28 -1.43 5.11 14.10
N ALA A 29 -0.54 4.19 13.72
CA ALA A 29 -0.70 2.78 14.06
C ALA A 29 -0.45 2.61 15.55
N ASP A 30 -1.28 1.81 16.21
CA ASP A 30 -1.22 1.59 17.66
C ASP A 30 0.11 0.96 18.12
N GLN A 31 0.32 0.86 19.44
CA GLN A 31 1.54 0.37 20.08
C GLN A 31 1.89 -1.08 19.76
N THR A 32 0.98 -1.83 19.14
CA THR A 32 1.30 -3.10 18.49
C THR A 32 1.82 -2.85 17.08
N PRO A 33 3.02 -3.36 16.74
CA PRO A 33 3.88 -2.80 15.69
C PRO A 33 3.29 -2.69 14.27
N PHE A 34 2.11 -3.26 14.01
CA PHE A 34 1.52 -3.38 12.66
C PHE A 34 -0.01 -3.18 12.59
N SER A 35 -0.70 -2.73 13.64
CA SER A 35 -2.17 -2.62 13.59
C SER A 35 -2.66 -1.23 13.17
N CYS A 36 -3.39 -1.17 12.06
CA CYS A 36 -4.20 0.00 11.69
C CYS A 36 -5.63 -0.25 12.21
N PRO A 37 -6.15 0.57 13.14
CA PRO A 37 -7.51 0.38 13.68
C PRO A 37 -8.58 0.61 12.59
N GLU A 38 -9.70 -0.10 12.72
CA GLU A 38 -10.83 -0.06 11.77
C GLU A 38 -11.49 1.32 11.64
N GLY A 39 -11.26 2.23 12.59
CA GLY A 39 -11.72 3.63 12.58
C GLY A 39 -10.60 4.66 12.49
N CYS A 40 -9.46 4.36 11.83
CA CYS A 40 -8.37 5.31 11.71
C CYS A 40 -8.84 6.62 11.04
N LEU A 41 -8.76 7.74 11.77
CA LEU A 41 -9.16 9.08 11.29
C LEU A 41 -8.33 9.56 10.09
N PHE A 42 -7.11 9.04 9.96
CA PHE A 42 -6.19 9.32 8.86
C PHE A 42 -6.24 8.25 7.78
N PHE A 43 -7.26 7.38 7.79
CA PHE A 43 -7.45 6.43 6.72
C PHE A 43 -7.81 7.18 5.44
N GLU A 44 -6.88 7.15 4.49
CA GLU A 44 -7.11 7.61 3.14
C GLU A 44 -6.90 6.43 2.19
N GLU A 45 -7.93 6.11 1.41
CA GLU A 45 -7.87 5.04 0.43
C GLU A 45 -6.74 5.35 -0.56
N ARG A 46 -5.86 4.38 -0.78
CA ARG A 46 -4.90 4.45 -1.87
C ARG A 46 -5.71 4.26 -3.14
N SER A 47 -6.16 5.35 -3.74
CA SER A 47 -6.60 5.30 -5.11
C SER A 47 -5.38 4.92 -5.94
N ILE A 48 -5.20 3.62 -6.20
CA ILE A 48 -4.42 3.13 -7.33
C ILE A 48 -5.29 3.45 -8.53
N THR A 49 -5.44 4.74 -8.85
CA THR A 49 -5.84 5.13 -10.19
C THR A 49 -4.68 4.65 -11.03
N ASP A 50 -4.89 3.49 -11.64
CA ASP A 50 -4.03 2.80 -12.59
C ASP A 50 -3.08 3.82 -13.21
N ALA A 51 -1.83 3.83 -12.76
CA ALA A 51 -0.82 4.55 -13.50
C ALA A 51 -0.78 3.81 -14.83
N GLY A 52 -1.46 4.38 -15.84
CA GLY A 52 -1.82 3.79 -17.14
C GLY A 52 -0.60 3.45 -18.00
N TRP A 53 0.29 2.65 -17.45
CA TRP A 53 1.44 2.07 -18.10
C TRP A 53 1.00 0.72 -18.62
N GLN A 54 0.33 0.74 -19.76
CA GLN A 54 0.27 -0.45 -20.59
C GLN A 54 1.70 -0.73 -21.07
N ARG A 55 2.27 -1.88 -20.73
CA ARG A 55 3.49 -2.37 -21.40
C ARG A 55 3.19 -2.32 -22.90
N PHE A 56 3.97 -1.55 -23.66
CA PHE A 56 3.92 -1.59 -25.12
C PHE A 56 4.03 -3.06 -25.55
N GLY A 57 2.93 -3.63 -26.02
CA GLY A 57 2.75 -5.05 -26.21
C GLY A 57 1.36 -5.40 -26.72
N ASP A 58 0.36 -4.53 -26.49
CA ASP A 58 -0.91 -4.58 -27.21
C ASP A 58 -0.85 -3.62 -28.41
N GLN A 59 -0.22 -4.08 -29.50
CA GLN A 59 -0.44 -3.49 -30.81
C GLN A 59 -1.87 -3.89 -31.21
N PRO A 60 -2.83 -2.96 -31.41
CA PRO A 60 -4.04 -3.33 -32.10
C PRO A 60 -3.63 -3.64 -33.53
N GLU A 61 -3.73 -4.91 -33.91
CA GLU A 61 -3.70 -5.33 -35.30
C GLU A 61 -4.94 -4.71 -35.96
N GLN A 62 -4.76 -3.49 -36.46
CA GLN A 62 -5.68 -2.82 -37.37
C GLN A 62 -5.69 -3.64 -38.66
N LYS A 63 -6.70 -4.48 -38.84
CA LYS A 63 -7.04 -5.09 -40.12
C LYS A 63 -8.54 -5.14 -40.34
#